data_AF-A0A246U6U0-F1
#
_entry.id   AF-A0A246U6U0-F1
#
_cell.length_a   1.000
_cell.length_b   1.000
_cell.length_c   1.000
_cell.angle_alpha   90.00
_cell.angle_beta   90.00
_cell.angle_gamma   90.00
#
_symmetry.space_group_name_H-M   'P 1'
#
loop_
_entity.id
_entity.type
_entity.pdbx_description
1 polymer ?
#
loop_
_entity_poly.entity_id
_entity_poly.type
_entity_poly.pdbx_seq_one_letter_code
_entity_poly.pdbx_strand_id
1 'polypeptide(L)' 'MTRPTLIVSVCIVVAGIATITTVVLVRRESSAAPHMSEEQRETREKFFGTSKPLPPIEKGQEMRPKW' A
#
# COMPACT_ATOMS: atom_id res chain seq x y z
N MET A 1 28.62 -26.05 14.81
CA MET A 1 28.13 -24.97 13.91
C MET A 1 29.33 -24.30 13.29
N THR A 2 29.40 -24.22 11.96
CA THR A 2 30.49 -23.51 11.29
C THR A 2 30.17 -22.01 11.24
N ARG A 3 31.22 -21.16 11.23
CA ARG A 3 31.08 -19.70 11.06
C ARG A 3 30.07 -19.29 9.98
N PRO A 4 30.08 -19.87 8.76
CA PRO A 4 29.09 -19.52 7.74
C PRO A 4 27.65 -19.87 8.15
N THR A 5 27.42 -21.00 8.84
CA THR A 5 26.07 -21.35 9.33
C THR A 5 25.55 -20.32 10.33
N LEU A 6 26.42 -19.80 11.20
CA LEU A 6 26.03 -18.74 12.15
C LEU A 6 25.68 -17.44 11.42
N ILE A 7 26.51 -17.03 10.46
CA ILE A 7 26.26 -15.82 9.66
C ILE A 7 24.92 -15.93 8.92
N VAL A 8 24.68 -17.06 8.24
CA VAL A 8 23.42 -17.30 7.51
C VAL A 8 22.22 -17.26 8.45
N SER A 9 22.33 -17.87 9.63
CA SER A 9 21.24 -17.85 10.62
C SER A 9 20.88 -16.43 11.07
N VAL A 10 21.89 -15.59 11.33
CA VAL A 10 21.69 -14.18 11.71
C VAL A 10 21.05 -13.40 10.55
N CYS A 11 21.53 -13.58 9.32
CA CYS A 11 20.94 -12.92 8.15
C CYS A 11 19.47 -13.28 7.96
N ILE A 12 19.10 -14.54 8.14
CA ILE A 12 17.69 -14.99 8.03
C ILE A 12 16.81 -14.31 9.07
N VAL A 13 17.27 -14.24 10.33
CA VAL A 13 16.52 -13.59 11.41
C VAL A 13 16.32 -12.09 11.11
N VAL A 14 17.38 -11.39 10.70
CA VAL A 14 17.32 -9.96 10.35
C VAL A 14 16.37 -9.73 9.18
N ALA A 15 16.47 -10.53 8.11
CA ALA A 15 15.59 -10.43 6.95
C ALA A 15 14.12 -10.69 7.32
N GLY A 16 13.85 -11.68 8.18
CA GLY A 16 12.50 -11.97 8.66
C GLY A 16 11.89 -10.81 9.44
N ILE A 17 12.63 -10.22 10.38
CA ILE A 17 12.17 -9.06 11.16
C ILE A 17 11.89 -7.86 10.25
N ALA A 18 12.79 -7.56 9.31
CA ALA A 18 12.62 -6.47 8.36
C ALA A 18 11.34 -6.66 7.53
N THR A 19 11.14 -7.86 6.97
CA THR A 19 9.98 -8.20 6.14
C THR A 19 8.67 -8.02 6.90
N ILE A 20 8.58 -8.55 8.12
CA ILE A 20 7.38 -8.42 8.97
C ILE A 20 7.09 -6.95 9.25
N THR A 21 8.13 -6.17 9.60
CA THR A 21 8.00 -4.75 9.91
C THR A 21 7.48 -3.96 8.71
N THR A 22 8.04 -4.20 7.52
CA THR A 22 7.59 -3.56 6.28
C THR A 22 6.13 -3.90 5.97
N VAL A 23 5.73 -5.18 6.08
CA VAL A 23 4.35 -5.59 5.84
C VAL A 23 3.38 -4.91 6.80
N VAL A 24 3.72 -4.83 8.09
CA VAL A 24 2.88 -4.18 9.10
C VAL A 24 2.75 -2.68 8.82
N LEU A 25 3.84 -1.99 8.47
CA LEU A 25 3.82 -0.57 8.15
C LEU A 25 2.98 -0.28 6.90
N VAL A 26 3.23 -0.99 5.80
CA VAL A 26 2.48 -0.81 4.54
C VAL A 26 1.00 -1.12 4.74
N ARG A 27 0.66 -2.16 5.50
CA ARG A 27 -0.74 -2.49 5.79
C ARG A 27 -1.40 -1.45 6.67
N ARG A 28 -0.68 -0.85 7.61
CA ARG A 28 -1.17 0.27 8.42
C ARG A 28 -1.43 1.51 7.57
N GLU A 29 -0.52 1.84 6.67
CA GLU A 29 -0.67 2.95 5.72
C GLU A 29 -1.79 2.69 4.69
N SER A 30 -1.96 1.44 4.24
CA SER A 30 -3.04 1.05 3.32
C SER A 30 -4.40 0.96 4.00
N SER A 31 -4.44 0.62 5.30
CA SER A 31 -5.67 0.55 6.10
C SER A 31 -6.09 1.91 6.61
N ALA A 32 -5.17 2.86 6.72
CA ALA A 32 -5.54 4.27 6.79
C ALA A 32 -6.08 4.62 5.40
N ALA A 33 -7.41 4.72 5.26
CA ALA A 33 -7.99 5.38 4.11
C ALA A 33 -7.21 6.70 3.92
N PRO A 34 -6.73 7.02 2.70
CA PRO A 34 -5.95 8.22 2.47
C PRO A 34 -6.70 9.36 3.15
N HIS A 35 -6.01 10.08 4.04
CA HIS A 35 -6.59 11.12 4.89
C HIS A 35 -7.04 12.27 3.98
N MET A 36 -8.16 12.04 3.30
CA MET A 36 -8.75 12.96 2.35
C MET A 36 -9.19 14.14 3.17
N SER A 37 -8.67 15.30 2.83
CA SER A 37 -9.17 16.53 3.39
C SER A 37 -10.62 16.75 2.97
N GLU A 38 -11.35 17.59 3.70
CA GLU A 38 -12.75 17.84 3.42
C GLU A 38 -12.95 18.39 2.01
N GLU A 39 -12.04 19.26 1.54
CA GLU A 39 -12.08 19.78 0.17
C GLU A 39 -11.91 18.69 -0.91
N GLN A 40 -11.13 17.65 -0.63
CA GLN A 40 -10.98 16.50 -1.53
C GLN A 40 -12.22 15.61 -1.50
N ARG A 41 -12.86 15.48 -0.34
CA ARG A 41 -14.12 14.73 -0.18
C ARG A 41 -15.25 15.40 -0.95
N GLU A 42 -15.44 16.71 -0.78
CA GLU A 42 -16.44 17.49 -1.52
C GLU A 42 -16.22 17.42 -3.03
N THR A 43 -14.97 17.54 -3.47
CA THR A 43 -14.63 17.40 -4.89
C THR A 43 -14.97 16.01 -5.42
N ARG A 44 -14.64 14.95 -4.66
CA ARG A 44 -14.98 13.58 -5.05
C ARG A 44 -16.49 13.38 -5.16
N GLU A 45 -17.26 13.88 -4.19
CA GLU A 45 -18.72 13.77 -4.21
C GLU A 45 -19.34 14.54 -5.37
N LYS A 46 -18.78 15.71 -5.72
CA LYS A 46 -19.22 16.48 -6.89
C LYS A 46 -19.00 15.75 -8.21
N PHE A 47 -17.87 15.06 -8.39
CA PHE A 47 -17.52 14.39 -9.65
C PHE A 47 -18.06 12.96 -9.76
N PHE A 48 -18.02 12.20 -8.67
CA PHE A 48 -18.34 10.77 -8.65
C PHE A 48 -19.69 10.45 -7.98
N GLY A 49 -20.35 11.45 -7.38
CA GLY A 49 -21.59 11.28 -6.63
C GLY A 49 -21.37 10.75 -5.21
N THR A 50 -22.40 10.87 -4.38
CA THR A 50 -22.37 10.45 -2.98
C THR A 50 -22.38 8.92 -2.86
N SER A 51 -21.42 8.37 -2.11
CA SER A 51 -21.46 7.02 -1.53
C SER A 51 -21.60 5.84 -2.50
N LYS A 52 -20.90 5.87 -3.65
CA LYS A 52 -20.53 4.62 -4.32
C LYS A 52 -19.03 4.40 -4.09
N PRO A 53 -18.60 3.26 -3.51
CA PRO A 53 -17.19 2.92 -3.57
C PRO A 53 -16.78 2.97 -5.03
N LEU A 54 -15.73 3.74 -5.33
CA LEU A 54 -15.18 3.79 -6.68
C LEU A 54 -14.92 2.33 -7.10
N PRO A 55 -15.37 1.91 -8.29
CA PRO A 55 -15.12 0.55 -8.74
C PRO A 55 -13.61 0.31 -8.65
N PRO A 56 -13.18 -0.85 -8.14
CA PRO A 56 -11.77 -1.18 -8.08
C PRO A 56 -11.12 -0.96 -9.45
N ILE A 57 -10.03 -0.20 -9.50
CA ILE A 57 -9.28 0.02 -10.73
C ILE A 57 -8.52 -1.28 -11.01
N GLU A 58 -9.17 -2.20 -11.73
CA GLU A 58 -8.74 -3.60 -11.89
C GLU A 58 -7.33 -3.75 -12.49
N LYS A 59 -6.96 -2.81 -13.37
CA LYS A 59 -5.61 -2.66 -13.93
C LYS A 59 -5.36 -1.17 -14.03
N GLY A 60 -4.21 -0.72 -13.54
CA GLY A 60 -3.81 0.69 -13.52
C GLY A 60 -4.32 1.38 -14.77
N GLN A 61 -5.33 2.23 -14.57
CA GLN A 61 -6.13 2.83 -15.62
C GLN A 61 -5.17 3.40 -16.66
N GLU A 62 -5.00 2.69 -17.79
CA GLU A 62 -4.19 3.21 -18.88
C GLU A 62 -4.94 4.44 -19.37
N MET A 63 -4.52 5.62 -18.90
CA MET A 63 -4.95 6.89 -19.46
C MET A 63 -4.29 6.99 -20.83
N ARG A 64 -4.76 6.18 -21.78
CA ARG A 64 -4.42 6.35 -23.18
C ARG A 64 -5.12 7.60 -23.64
N PRO A 65 -4.38 8.66 -24.00
CA PRO A 65 -5.01 9.84 -24.53
C PRO A 65 -5.63 9.49 -25.89
N LYS A 66 -6.86 9.95 -26.13
CA LYS A 66 -7.55 9.86 -27.42
C LYS A 66 -7.15 11.02 -28.32
N TRP A 67 -5.86 11.17 -28.60
CA TRP A 67 -5.39 12.03 -29.68
C TRP A 67 -4.87 11.15 -30.82
#